data_AF-A0ABD1G2S0-F1
#
_entry.id   AF-A0ABD1G2S0-F1
#
_cell.length_a   1.000
_cell.length_b   1.000
_cell.length_c   1.000
_cell.angle_alpha   90.00
_cell.angle_beta   90.00
_cell.angle_gamma   90.00
#
_symmetry.space_group_name_H-M   'P 1'
#
loop_
_entity.id
_entity.type
_entity.pdbx_description
1 polymer ?
#
loop_
_entity_poly.entity_id
_entity_poly.type
_entity_poly.pdbx_seq_one_letter_code
_entity_poly.pdbx_strand_id
1 'polypeptide(L)'
;MKLPFIILALLQMHEITQIKEQTLIETACANTPNYDLCVATLRDFPSSADADVAGLGLILVGAVKSKAEAALSAVEELRRRHDPEMRKALDQCWISYKAVIAADVPEAVAALTKGVPKFAEFGMSDAAWEAEICEGSFGNEAAATPLSGVNKEVHDLAEVAVGVIRILL
;
A
#
# COMPACT_ATOMS: atom_id res chain seq x y z
N MET A 1 -60.90 -5.83 18.13
CA MET A 1 -59.97 -6.46 17.17
C MET A 1 -59.02 -5.45 16.49
N LYS A 2 -58.43 -4.49 17.22
CA LYS A 2 -57.43 -3.55 16.64
C LYS A 2 -56.08 -3.55 17.37
N LEU A 3 -55.99 -4.24 18.51
CA LEU A 3 -54.76 -4.39 19.29
C LEU A 3 -53.64 -5.20 18.60
N PRO A 4 -53.90 -6.26 17.78
CA PRO A 4 -52.80 -7.01 17.16
C PRO A 4 -52.17 -6.27 15.97
N PHE A 5 -52.88 -5.33 15.35
CA PHE A 5 -52.38 -4.54 14.22
C PHE A 5 -51.37 -3.47 14.64
N ILE A 6 -51.51 -2.92 15.85
CA ILE A 6 -50.57 -1.91 16.38
C ILE A 6 -49.23 -2.56 16.75
N ILE A 7 -49.24 -3.79 17.27
CA ILE A 7 -48.01 -4.54 17.60
C ILE A 7 -47.24 -4.91 16.32
N LEU A 8 -47.94 -5.24 15.23
CA LEU A 8 -47.30 -5.54 13.94
C LEU A 8 -46.66 -4.31 13.29
N ALA A 9 -47.26 -3.12 13.44
CA ALA A 9 -46.69 -1.86 12.94
C ALA A 9 -45.46 -1.39 13.74
N LEU A 10 -45.41 -1.67 15.05
CA LEU A 10 -44.26 -1.35 15.91
C LEU A 10 -43.05 -2.28 15.68
N LEU A 11 -43.26 -3.50 15.18
CA LEU A 11 -42.19 -4.42 14.80
C LEU A 11 -41.55 -4.08 13.43
N GLN A 12 -42.20 -3.28 12.58
CA GLN A 12 -41.63 -2.84 11.29
C GLN A 12 -40.73 -1.61 11.38
N MET A 13 -40.64 -0.95 12.55
CA MET A 13 -39.71 0.18 12.76
C MET A 13 -38.42 -0.22 13.48
N HIS A 14 -38.15 -1.53 13.62
CA HIS A 14 -36.91 -2.06 14.19
C HIS A 14 -35.86 -2.45 13.14
N GLU A 15 -36.04 -2.08 11.86
CA GLU A 15 -34.89 -1.80 10.99
C GLU A 15 -34.24 -0.49 11.45
N ILE A 16 -33.67 -0.55 12.66
CA ILE A 16 -32.65 0.36 13.11
C ILE A 16 -31.55 0.20 12.06
N THR A 17 -31.38 1.20 11.21
CA THR A 17 -30.15 1.44 10.48
C THR A 17 -29.02 1.32 11.50
N GLN A 18 -28.36 0.16 11.54
CA GLN A 18 -27.13 0.01 12.28
C GLN A 18 -26.15 0.95 11.60
N ILE A 19 -25.96 2.12 12.18
CA ILE A 19 -24.81 2.98 11.88
C ILE A 19 -23.62 2.15 12.36
N LYS A 20 -23.06 1.32 11.47
CA LYS A 20 -21.83 0.60 11.74
C LYS A 20 -20.76 1.67 11.95
N GLU A 21 -20.26 1.81 13.17
CA GLU A 21 -19.11 2.68 13.39
C GLU A 21 -17.97 2.22 12.49
N GLN A 22 -17.43 3.15 11.70
CA GLN A 22 -16.28 2.86 10.87
C GLN A 22 -15.06 2.67 11.76
N THR A 23 -14.35 1.57 11.52
CA THR A 23 -13.06 1.34 12.19
C THR A 23 -12.03 2.37 11.71
N LEU A 24 -10.98 2.62 12.50
CA LEU A 24 -9.88 3.50 12.08
C LEU A 24 -9.27 3.04 10.74
N ILE A 25 -9.18 1.74 10.51
CA ILE A 25 -8.73 1.15 9.23
C ILE A 25 -9.66 1.59 8.09
N GLU A 26 -10.98 1.45 8.25
CA GLU A 26 -11.95 1.83 7.21
C GLU A 26 -11.89 3.34 6.92
N THR A 27 -11.78 4.19 7.94
CA THR A 27 -11.62 5.65 7.77
C THR A 27 -10.29 6.01 7.13
N ALA A 28 -9.19 5.37 7.50
CA ALA A 28 -7.88 5.62 6.91
C ALA A 28 -7.84 5.21 5.43
N CYS A 29 -8.33 4.01 5.13
CA CYS A 29 -8.34 3.47 3.78
C CYS A 29 -9.26 4.24 2.82
N ALA A 30 -10.30 4.91 3.32
CA ALA A 30 -11.16 5.76 2.50
C ALA A 30 -10.42 6.96 1.86
N ASN A 31 -9.27 7.35 2.41
CA ASN A 31 -8.43 8.42 1.90
C ASN A 31 -7.30 7.91 0.97
N THR A 32 -7.35 6.64 0.57
CA THR A 32 -6.33 6.02 -0.28
C THR A 32 -6.83 5.81 -1.70
N PRO A 33 -5.95 5.79 -2.71
CA PRO A 33 -6.35 5.51 -4.10
C PRO A 33 -6.83 4.06 -4.32
N ASN A 34 -6.58 3.15 -3.36
CA ASN A 34 -7.04 1.77 -3.42
C ASN A 34 -7.52 1.28 -2.05
N TYR A 35 -8.79 1.51 -1.76
CA TYR A 35 -9.45 1.15 -0.51
C TYR A 35 -9.32 -0.34 -0.17
N ASP A 36 -9.61 -1.22 -1.14
CA ASP A 36 -9.64 -2.66 -0.91
C ASP A 36 -8.25 -3.20 -0.61
N LEU A 37 -7.23 -2.74 -1.35
CA LEU A 37 -5.84 -3.09 -1.08
C LEU A 37 -5.40 -2.62 0.30
N CYS A 38 -5.75 -1.39 0.69
CA CYS A 38 -5.45 -0.85 2.02
C CYS A 38 -6.05 -1.70 3.14
N VAL A 39 -7.35 -2.00 3.05
CA VAL A 39 -8.07 -2.78 4.06
C VAL A 39 -7.52 -4.20 4.15
N ALA A 40 -7.32 -4.86 3.00
CA ALA A 40 -6.76 -6.21 2.96
C ALA A 40 -5.36 -6.24 3.60
N THR A 41 -4.48 -5.32 3.18
CA THR A 41 -3.11 -5.26 3.69
C THR A 41 -3.09 -5.04 5.19
N LEU A 42 -3.85 -4.08 5.73
CA LEU A 42 -3.85 -3.80 7.17
C LEU A 42 -4.44 -4.96 8.00
N ARG A 43 -5.49 -5.62 7.51
CA ARG A 43 -6.14 -6.74 8.22
C ARG A 43 -5.31 -8.01 8.27
N ASP A 44 -4.35 -8.17 7.37
CA ASP A 44 -3.40 -9.29 7.42
C ASP A 44 -2.40 -9.19 8.60
N PHE A 45 -2.30 -8.02 9.24
CA PHE A 45 -1.45 -7.81 10.41
C PHE A 45 -2.29 -7.66 11.68
N PRO A 46 -2.20 -8.59 12.64
CA PRO A 46 -2.94 -8.50 13.91
C PRO A 46 -2.65 -7.20 14.69
N SER A 47 -1.46 -6.63 14.53
CA SER A 47 -1.07 -5.36 15.16
C SER A 47 -1.84 -4.15 14.65
N SER A 48 -2.59 -4.24 13.55
CA SER A 48 -3.41 -3.14 13.04
C SER A 48 -4.64 -2.85 13.90
N ALA A 49 -5.09 -3.82 14.72
CA ALA A 49 -6.30 -3.70 15.52
C ALA A 49 -6.21 -2.56 16.57
N ASP A 50 -5.02 -2.35 17.14
CA ASP A 50 -4.75 -1.36 18.19
C ASP A 50 -3.84 -0.22 17.72
N ALA A 51 -3.51 -0.16 16.42
CA ALA A 51 -2.62 0.84 15.87
C ALA A 51 -3.34 2.19 15.70
N ASP A 52 -2.63 3.29 15.97
CA ASP A 52 -3.03 4.62 15.51
C ASP A 52 -2.67 4.81 14.03
N VAL A 53 -2.98 5.97 13.45
CA VAL A 53 -2.71 6.26 12.03
C VAL A 53 -1.22 6.12 11.68
N ALA A 54 -0.31 6.50 12.58
CA ALA A 54 1.12 6.34 12.36
C ALA A 54 1.53 4.85 12.37
N GLY A 55 0.95 4.06 13.28
CA GLY A 55 1.10 2.61 13.32
C GLY A 55 0.56 1.93 12.05
N LEU A 56 -0.60 2.34 11.53
CA LEU A 56 -1.13 1.85 10.26
C LEU A 56 -0.19 2.21 9.09
N GLY A 57 0.35 3.44 9.09
CA GLY A 57 1.38 3.87 8.14
C GLY A 57 2.63 2.99 8.18
N LEU A 58 3.13 2.66 9.37
CA LEU A 58 4.30 1.78 9.55
C LEU A 58 4.05 0.36 9.03
N ILE A 59 2.85 -0.18 9.22
CA ILE A 59 2.46 -1.49 8.68
C ILE A 59 2.51 -1.45 7.14
N LEU A 60 1.92 -0.43 6.52
CA LEU A 60 1.93 -0.26 5.07
C LEU A 60 3.34 -0.06 4.51
N VAL A 61 4.18 0.76 5.16
CA VAL A 61 5.62 0.91 4.82
C VAL A 61 6.34 -0.45 4.87
N GLY A 62 6.04 -1.28 5.87
CA GLY A 62 6.57 -2.64 5.97
C GLY A 62 6.11 -3.58 4.83
N ALA A 63 4.87 -3.42 4.38
CA ALA A 63 4.35 -4.16 3.21
C ALA A 63 5.06 -3.72 1.91
N VAL A 64 5.24 -2.41 1.70
CA VAL A 64 6.02 -1.84 0.59
C VAL A 64 7.44 -2.41 0.58
N LYS A 65 8.12 -2.41 1.73
CA LYS A 65 9.46 -2.98 1.87
C LYS A 65 9.51 -4.45 1.42
N SER A 66 8.56 -5.26 1.89
CA SER A 66 8.50 -6.69 1.58
C SER A 66 8.32 -6.94 0.08
N LYS A 67 7.50 -6.12 -0.59
CA LYS A 67 7.32 -6.20 -2.05
C LYS A 67 8.53 -5.68 -2.82
N ALA A 68 9.18 -4.62 -2.35
CA ALA A 68 10.43 -4.13 -2.95
C ALA A 68 11.57 -5.17 -2.85
N GLU A 69 11.68 -5.90 -1.74
CA GLU A 69 12.64 -7.01 -1.59
C GLU A 69 12.34 -8.17 -2.55
N ALA A 70 11.05 -8.48 -2.76
CA ALA A 70 10.64 -9.47 -3.77
C ALA A 70 10.97 -9.00 -5.20
N ALA A 71 10.74 -7.73 -5.50
CA ALA A 71 11.06 -7.14 -6.80
C ALA A 71 12.57 -7.15 -7.07
N LEU A 72 13.39 -6.75 -6.09
CA LEU A 72 14.84 -6.81 -6.19
C LEU A 72 15.32 -8.24 -6.44
N SER A 73 14.75 -9.23 -5.74
CA SER A 73 15.09 -10.64 -5.91
C SER A 73 14.76 -11.12 -7.34
N ALA A 74 13.61 -10.73 -7.89
CA ALA A 74 13.22 -11.05 -9.26
C ALA A 74 14.14 -10.38 -10.29
N VAL A 75 14.51 -9.12 -10.09
CA VAL A 75 15.49 -8.41 -10.93
C VAL A 75 16.83 -9.12 -10.92
N GLU A 76 17.33 -9.52 -9.75
CA GLU A 76 18.59 -10.25 -9.63
C GLU A 76 18.55 -11.61 -10.31
N GLU A 77 17.41 -12.31 -10.28
CA GLU A 77 17.23 -13.55 -11.03
C GLU A 77 17.28 -13.34 -12.54
N LEU A 78 16.57 -12.35 -13.06
CA LEU A 78 16.58 -12.03 -14.49
C LEU A 78 17.97 -11.60 -14.97
N ARG A 79 18.70 -10.84 -14.17
CA ARG A 79 20.10 -10.45 -14.47
C ARG A 79 21.03 -11.64 -14.65
N ARG A 80 20.78 -12.77 -13.96
CA ARG A 80 21.57 -13.99 -14.11
C ARG A 80 21.30 -14.74 -15.42
N ARG A 81 20.19 -14.46 -16.10
CA ARG A 81 19.84 -15.10 -17.39
C ARG A 81 20.59 -14.48 -18.58
N HIS A 82 21.32 -13.37 -18.36
CA HIS A 82 22.21 -12.73 -19.34
C HIS A 82 21.54 -12.33 -20.66
N ASP A 83 20.30 -11.84 -20.60
CA ASP A 83 19.67 -11.21 -21.77
C ASP A 83 20.29 -9.83 -22.05
N PRO A 84 21.00 -9.64 -23.18
CA PRO A 84 21.64 -8.36 -23.48
C PRO A 84 20.63 -7.23 -23.76
N GLU A 85 19.44 -7.55 -24.29
CA GLU A 85 18.43 -6.56 -24.66
C GLU A 85 17.79 -5.96 -23.40
N MET A 86 17.54 -6.80 -22.38
CA MET A 86 16.98 -6.35 -21.10
C MET A 86 18.01 -5.78 -20.11
N ARG A 87 19.32 -5.88 -20.40
CA ARG A 87 20.37 -5.60 -19.41
C ARG A 87 20.28 -4.20 -18.80
N LYS A 88 20.07 -3.18 -19.65
CA LYS A 88 19.98 -1.78 -19.20
C LYS A 88 18.77 -1.55 -18.29
N ALA A 89 17.61 -2.09 -18.67
CA ALA A 89 16.39 -1.97 -17.88
C ALA A 89 16.53 -2.67 -16.51
N LEU A 90 17.11 -3.87 -16.51
CA LEU A 90 17.39 -4.62 -15.28
C LEU A 90 18.42 -3.94 -14.37
N ASP A 91 19.41 -3.23 -14.93
CA ASP A 91 20.34 -2.42 -14.17
C ASP A 91 19.63 -1.22 -13.51
N GLN A 92 18.73 -0.55 -14.24
CA GLN A 92 17.93 0.54 -13.68
C GLN A 92 17.00 0.06 -12.56
N CYS A 93 16.25 -1.02 -12.79
CA CYS A 93 15.40 -1.62 -11.76
C CYS A 93 16.16 -2.01 -10.49
N TRP A 94 17.38 -2.54 -10.64
CA TRP A 94 18.20 -2.90 -9.49
C TRP A 94 18.60 -1.67 -8.67
N ILE A 95 18.95 -0.55 -9.33
CA ILE A 95 19.25 0.72 -8.66
C ILE A 95 18.01 1.24 -7.93
N SER A 96 16.86 1.28 -8.62
CA SER A 96 15.58 1.74 -8.08
C SER A 96 15.19 0.98 -6.82
N TYR A 97 15.15 -0.36 -6.86
CA TYR A 97 14.78 -1.13 -5.67
C TYR A 97 15.82 -1.10 -4.55
N LYS A 98 17.10 -0.87 -4.86
CA LYS A 98 18.11 -0.59 -3.83
C LYS A 98 17.85 0.75 -3.14
N ALA A 99 17.42 1.78 -3.87
CA ALA A 99 17.05 3.08 -3.30
C ALA A 99 15.85 2.92 -2.35
N VAL A 100 14.77 2.26 -2.80
CA VAL A 100 13.60 1.99 -1.96
C VAL A 100 13.95 1.32 -0.64
N ILE A 101 14.76 0.26 -0.69
CA ILE A 101 15.08 -0.55 0.49
C ILE A 101 16.07 0.17 1.43
N ALA A 102 17.04 0.90 0.88
CA ALA A 102 18.15 1.47 1.64
C ALA A 102 17.94 2.94 2.06
N ALA A 103 17.04 3.67 1.41
CA ALA A 103 16.78 5.08 1.65
C ALA A 103 15.31 5.36 1.99
N ASP A 104 14.40 5.08 1.06
CA ASP A 104 13.02 5.59 1.12
C ASP A 104 12.22 4.95 2.26
N VAL A 105 12.30 3.63 2.40
CA VAL A 105 11.67 2.89 3.51
C VAL A 105 12.26 3.32 4.86
N PRO A 106 13.59 3.34 5.07
CA PRO A 106 14.18 3.86 6.30
C PRO A 106 13.79 5.30 6.65
N GLU A 107 13.71 6.20 5.66
CA GLU A 107 13.25 7.57 5.85
C GLU A 107 11.81 7.58 6.38
N ALA A 108 10.90 6.84 5.72
CA ALA A 108 9.50 6.80 6.13
C ALA A 108 9.30 6.22 7.52
N VAL A 109 10.01 5.13 7.86
CA VAL A 109 9.98 4.56 9.22
C VAL A 109 10.47 5.58 10.25
N ALA A 110 11.62 6.23 9.99
CA ALA A 110 12.18 7.21 10.92
C ALA A 110 11.26 8.43 11.10
N ALA A 111 10.66 8.90 10.01
CA ALA A 111 9.76 10.04 9.99
C ALA A 111 8.46 9.77 10.76
N LEU A 112 7.81 8.62 10.54
CA LEU A 112 6.62 8.21 11.30
C LEU A 112 6.94 8.05 12.78
N THR A 113 8.07 7.40 13.10
CA THR A 113 8.50 7.18 14.50
C THR A 113 8.78 8.50 15.24
N LYS A 114 9.28 9.51 14.54
CA LYS A 114 9.63 10.83 15.11
C LYS A 114 8.50 11.85 15.03
N GLY A 115 7.34 11.49 14.47
CA GLY A 115 6.22 12.41 14.29
C GLY A 115 6.48 13.51 13.27
N VAL A 116 7.26 13.22 12.21
CA VAL A 116 7.55 14.16 11.11
C VAL A 116 7.02 13.61 9.77
N PRO A 117 5.69 13.38 9.66
CA PRO A 117 5.07 12.56 8.61
C PRO A 117 5.32 13.04 7.18
N LYS A 118 5.69 14.31 6.97
CA LYS A 118 5.97 14.83 5.63
C LYS A 118 7.14 14.09 4.94
N PHE A 119 8.16 13.69 5.69
CA PHE A 119 9.26 12.89 5.15
C PHE A 119 8.85 11.43 4.90
N ALA A 120 7.85 10.92 5.62
CA ALA A 120 7.32 9.59 5.33
C ALA A 120 6.47 9.56 4.06
N GLU A 121 5.71 10.64 3.81
CA GLU A 121 5.01 10.80 2.56
C GLU A 121 5.99 10.89 1.38
N PHE A 122 7.09 11.64 1.51
CA PHE A 122 8.13 11.70 0.49
C PHE A 122 8.76 10.33 0.22
N GLY A 123 9.22 9.61 1.25
CA GLY A 123 9.79 8.27 1.04
C GLY A 123 8.81 7.31 0.35
N MET A 124 7.52 7.34 0.70
CA MET A 124 6.55 6.45 0.03
C MET A 124 6.19 6.91 -1.38
N SER A 125 6.15 8.22 -1.66
CA SER A 125 6.02 8.71 -3.04
C SER A 125 7.23 8.36 -3.90
N ASP A 126 8.45 8.45 -3.37
CA ASP A 126 9.66 8.04 -4.08
C ASP A 126 9.65 6.53 -4.33
N ALA A 127 9.21 5.72 -3.37
CA ALA A 127 9.06 4.28 -3.58
C ALA A 127 8.08 3.92 -4.71
N ALA A 128 6.98 4.66 -4.84
CA ALA A 128 6.05 4.49 -5.96
C ALA A 128 6.72 4.88 -7.30
N TRP A 129 7.42 6.01 -7.31
CA TRP A 129 8.14 6.53 -8.48
C TRP A 129 9.26 5.60 -8.95
N GLU A 130 10.02 5.00 -8.02
CA GLU A 130 11.08 4.04 -8.34
C GLU A 130 10.53 2.75 -8.98
N ALA A 131 9.32 2.32 -8.58
CA ALA A 131 8.64 1.22 -9.25
C ALA A 131 8.21 1.59 -10.68
N GLU A 132 7.72 2.82 -10.90
CA GLU A 132 7.41 3.33 -12.24
C GLU A 132 8.65 3.48 -13.12
N ILE A 133 9.78 3.94 -12.57
CA ILE A 133 11.07 4.01 -13.29
C ILE A 133 11.48 2.61 -13.75
N CYS A 134 11.38 1.61 -12.88
CA CYS A 134 11.70 0.23 -13.25
C CYS A 134 10.79 -0.26 -14.39
N GLU A 135 9.47 -0.11 -14.26
CA GLU A 135 8.51 -0.52 -15.30
C GLU A 135 8.76 0.19 -16.63
N GLY A 136 8.91 1.51 -16.60
CA GLY A 136 9.13 2.34 -17.78
C GLY A 136 10.45 2.06 -18.49
N SER A 137 11.44 1.51 -17.78
CA SER A 137 12.74 1.14 -18.36
C SER A 137 12.66 0.03 -19.40
N PHE A 138 11.59 -0.78 -19.39
CA PHE A 138 11.32 -1.81 -20.40
C PHE A 138 10.53 -1.29 -21.60
N GLY A 139 10.03 -0.05 -21.57
CA GLY A 139 9.20 0.52 -22.64
C GLY A 139 8.03 -0.39 -23.03
N ASN A 140 7.90 -0.70 -24.31
CA ASN A 140 6.80 -1.54 -24.82
C ASN A 140 6.90 -3.02 -24.40
N GLU A 141 8.04 -3.45 -23.86
CA GLU A 141 8.27 -4.84 -23.44
C GLU A 141 7.90 -5.08 -21.98
N ALA A 142 7.52 -4.04 -21.23
CA ALA A 142 7.25 -4.13 -19.79
C ALA A 142 6.26 -5.25 -19.44
N ALA A 143 5.15 -5.34 -20.18
CA ALA A 143 4.12 -6.37 -20.00
C ALA A 143 4.58 -7.80 -20.32
N ALA A 144 5.67 -7.97 -21.07
CA ALA A 144 6.27 -9.28 -21.34
C ALA A 144 7.26 -9.72 -20.24
N THR A 145 7.64 -8.80 -19.35
CA THR A 145 8.52 -9.12 -18.22
C THR A 145 7.75 -9.74 -17.06
N PRO A 146 8.35 -10.64 -16.28
CA PRO A 146 7.75 -11.10 -15.03
C PRO A 146 7.81 -10.04 -13.91
N LEU A 147 8.32 -8.83 -14.19
CA LEU A 147 8.43 -7.74 -13.21
C LEU A 147 7.19 -6.85 -13.15
N SER A 148 6.40 -6.76 -14.22
CA SER A 148 5.26 -5.83 -14.29
C SER A 148 4.27 -6.01 -13.12
N GLY A 149 4.00 -7.27 -12.74
CA GLY A 149 3.16 -7.57 -11.58
C GLY A 149 3.73 -7.02 -10.27
N VAL A 150 5.01 -7.31 -9.98
CA VAL A 150 5.63 -6.88 -8.70
C VAL A 150 5.91 -5.38 -8.67
N ASN A 151 6.22 -4.76 -9.81
CA ASN A 151 6.34 -3.30 -9.94
C ASN A 151 5.01 -2.63 -9.59
N LYS A 152 3.90 -3.14 -10.13
CA LYS A 152 2.57 -2.64 -9.81
C LYS A 152 2.21 -2.80 -8.33
N GLU A 153 2.55 -3.95 -7.73
CA GLU A 153 2.30 -4.18 -6.30
C GLU A 153 3.05 -3.18 -5.41
N VAL A 154 4.32 -2.88 -5.72
CA VAL A 154 5.10 -1.88 -4.97
C VAL A 154 4.48 -0.49 -5.15
N HIS A 155 4.20 -0.08 -6.38
CA HIS A 155 3.57 1.20 -6.70
C HIS A 155 2.25 1.39 -5.94
N ASP A 156 1.31 0.45 -6.10
CA ASP A 156 -0.03 0.58 -5.52
C ASP A 156 0.00 0.61 -3.98
N LEU A 157 0.86 -0.21 -3.36
CA LEU A 157 1.01 -0.21 -1.91
C LEU A 157 1.66 1.07 -1.40
N ALA A 158 2.63 1.62 -2.13
CA ALA A 158 3.30 2.86 -1.78
C ALA A 158 2.33 4.05 -1.85
N GLU A 159 1.50 4.12 -2.89
CA GLU A 159 0.44 5.12 -3.02
C GLU A 159 -0.66 4.98 -1.93
N VAL A 160 -0.98 3.75 -1.54
CA VAL A 160 -1.85 3.49 -0.37
C VAL A 160 -1.20 4.00 0.92
N ALA A 161 0.08 3.73 1.13
CA ALA A 161 0.82 4.22 2.29
C ALA A 161 0.83 5.76 2.33
N VAL A 162 1.09 6.43 1.20
CA VAL A 162 0.99 7.88 1.04
C VAL A 162 -0.39 8.39 1.48
N GLY A 163 -1.47 7.77 1.01
CA GLY A 163 -2.85 8.16 1.37
C GLY A 163 -3.11 8.11 2.88
N VAL A 164 -2.64 7.05 3.55
CA VAL A 164 -2.77 6.93 5.02
C VAL A 164 -1.87 7.94 5.76
N ILE A 165 -0.63 8.11 5.33
CA ILE A 165 0.33 9.04 5.97
C ILE A 165 -0.16 10.49 5.88
N ARG A 166 -0.82 10.87 4.77
CA ARG A 166 -1.37 12.22 4.57
C ARG A 166 -2.45 12.61 5.59
N ILE A 167 -3.05 11.66 6.31
CA ILE A 167 -3.98 11.95 7.41
C ILE A 167 -3.27 12.64 8.58
N LEU A 168 -1.95 12.50 8.69
CA LEU A 168 -1.11 13.10 9.74
C LEU A 168 -0.58 14.51 9.39
N LEU A 169 -0.95 15.06 8.22
CA LEU A 169 -0.49 16.37 7.71
C LEU A 169 -1.55 17.46 7.90
#